data_AF-A0A938MZ62-F1
#
_entry.id   AF-A0A938MZ62-F1
#
_cell.length_a   1.000
_cell.length_b   1.000
_cell.length_c   1.000
_cell.angle_alpha   90.00
_cell.angle_beta   90.00
_cell.angle_gamma   90.00
#
_symmetry.space_group_name_H-M   'P 1'
#
loop_
_entity.id
_entity.type
_entity.pdbx_description
1 polymer ?
#
loop_
_entity_poly.entity_id
_entity_poly.type
_entity_poly.pdbx_seq_one_letter_code
_entity_poly.pdbx_strand_id
1 'polypeptide(L)'
;MIAIMGLLLLIVLSGCATTPSEKLATVEDRNWKEDVGRLSYAEAAAEYGTPTELKELSDGSKVARWNFIREEKRRGLTVFNTTNLGDVRPMEVAPEIVRQPYRLELKFGPDGLLKDHRLTRQ
;
A
#
# COMPACT_ATOMS: atom_id res chain seq x y z
N MET A 1 -17.95 18.91 -44.66
CA MET A 1 -17.21 17.83 -43.99
C MET A 1 -16.17 18.47 -43.09
N ILE A 2 -16.60 18.87 -41.90
CA ILE A 2 -15.75 19.49 -40.87
C ILE A 2 -15.15 18.31 -40.10
N ALA A 3 -14.02 17.83 -40.62
CA ALA A 3 -13.11 17.00 -39.87
C ALA A 3 -12.48 17.85 -38.76
N ILE A 4 -11.95 17.20 -37.73
CA ILE A 4 -11.17 17.78 -36.62
C ILE A 4 -12.02 18.29 -35.44
N MET A 5 -13.08 17.58 -35.05
CA MET A 5 -13.82 17.88 -33.81
C MET A 5 -13.99 16.66 -32.88
N GLY A 6 -12.97 15.82 -32.70
CA GLY A 6 -13.12 14.66 -31.81
C GLY A 6 -11.91 13.76 -31.60
N LEU A 7 -10.69 14.31 -31.48
CA LEU A 7 -9.50 13.44 -31.28
C LEU A 7 -8.45 13.99 -30.31
N LEU A 8 -8.83 14.80 -29.31
CA LEU A 8 -7.87 15.39 -28.36
C LEU A 8 -8.38 15.44 -26.91
N LEU A 9 -9.21 14.47 -26.50
CA LEU A 9 -9.66 14.36 -25.11
C LEU A 9 -9.82 12.90 -24.63
N LEU A 10 -8.91 12.03 -25.06
CA LEU A 10 -8.86 10.61 -24.68
C LEU A 10 -7.47 10.20 -24.18
N ILE A 11 -6.80 11.11 -23.48
CA ILE A 11 -5.53 10.84 -22.81
C ILE A 11 -5.66 11.47 -21.42
N VAL A 12 -5.12 10.80 -20.40
CA VAL A 12 -5.11 11.18 -18.97
C VAL A 12 -6.32 10.76 -18.10
N LEU A 13 -6.80 9.52 -18.25
CA LEU A 13 -7.36 8.77 -17.11
C LEU A 13 -6.72 7.38 -16.99
N SER A 14 -5.43 7.28 -17.33
CA SER A 14 -4.58 6.22 -16.78
C SER A 14 -4.36 6.54 -15.31
N GLY A 15 -5.37 6.30 -14.48
CA GLY A 15 -5.17 6.18 -13.05
C GLY A 15 -4.09 5.13 -12.87
N CYS A 16 -2.88 5.54 -12.50
CA CYS A 16 -1.86 4.63 -12.02
C CYS A 16 -2.52 3.85 -10.89
N ALA A 17 -2.89 2.60 -11.15
CA ALA A 17 -3.29 1.67 -10.13
C ALA A 17 -2.02 1.32 -9.36
N THR A 18 -1.55 2.26 -8.54
CA THR A 18 -0.46 2.03 -7.60
C THR A 18 -0.88 0.86 -6.75
N THR A 19 -0.10 -0.21 -6.86
CA THR A 19 -0.44 -1.48 -6.23
C THR A 19 -0.44 -1.30 -4.70
N PRO A 20 -1.23 -2.07 -3.94
CA PRO A 20 -1.26 -1.98 -2.48
C PRO A 20 0.13 -2.09 -1.82
N SER A 21 1.05 -2.81 -2.46
CA SER A 21 2.45 -2.95 -2.06
C SER A 21 3.29 -1.69 -2.28
N GLU A 22 3.08 -0.95 -3.37
CA GLU A 22 3.76 0.33 -3.60
C GLU A 22 3.29 1.42 -2.64
N LYS A 23 2.00 1.41 -2.28
CA LYS A 23 1.46 2.34 -1.27
C LYS A 23 2.08 2.13 0.12
N LEU A 24 2.39 0.87 0.47
CA LEU A 24 3.04 0.56 1.73
C LEU A 24 4.49 1.07 1.78
N ALA A 25 5.24 0.93 0.68
CA ALA A 25 6.60 1.46 0.60
C ALA A 25 6.61 2.99 0.85
N THR A 26 5.68 3.72 0.23
CA THR A 26 5.50 5.15 0.50
C THR A 26 5.20 5.44 1.97
N VAL A 27 4.35 4.63 2.61
CA VAL A 27 3.99 4.79 4.04
C VAL A 27 5.19 4.54 4.97
N GLU A 28 6.04 3.57 4.64
CA GLU A 28 7.22 3.22 5.43
C GLU A 28 8.34 4.27 5.31
N ASP A 29 8.55 4.79 4.09
CA ASP A 29 9.60 5.79 3.81
C ASP A 29 9.16 7.22 4.17
N ARG A 30 7.88 7.43 4.49
CA ARG A 30 7.32 8.76 4.81
C ARG A 30 7.88 9.32 6.11
N ASN A 31 8.33 10.58 6.07
CA ASN A 31 8.73 11.32 7.26
C ASN A 31 7.51 11.88 8.00
N TRP A 32 6.82 11.01 8.74
CA TRP A 32 5.62 11.36 9.48
C TRP A 32 5.77 12.49 10.51
N LYS A 33 6.99 12.76 11.00
CA LYS A 33 7.23 13.85 11.95
C LYS A 33 6.96 15.22 11.32
N GLU A 34 7.26 15.39 10.03
CA GLU A 34 7.00 16.64 9.30
C GLU A 34 5.52 16.82 8.95
N ASP A 35 4.75 15.74 8.97
CA ASP A 35 3.33 15.77 8.65
C ASP A 35 2.45 16.09 9.86
N VAL A 36 2.97 15.93 11.07
CA VAL A 36 2.27 16.33 12.30
C VAL A 36 2.01 17.85 12.27
N GLY A 37 0.75 18.22 12.41
CA GLY A 37 0.29 19.61 12.32
C GLY A 37 0.17 20.16 10.90
N ARG A 38 0.42 19.35 9.86
CA ARG A 38 0.33 19.76 8.46
C ARG A 38 -0.64 18.91 7.65
N LEU A 39 -0.54 17.59 7.76
CA LEU A 39 -1.33 16.66 6.98
C LEU A 39 -2.77 16.63 7.47
N SER A 40 -3.73 16.83 6.57
CA SER A 40 -5.15 16.70 6.85
C SER A 40 -5.67 15.28 6.56
N TYR A 41 -6.82 14.94 7.14
CA TYR A 41 -7.50 13.68 6.83
C TYR A 41 -7.81 13.53 5.33
N ALA A 42 -8.23 14.61 4.65
CA ALA A 42 -8.59 14.57 3.24
C ALA A 42 -7.38 14.24 2.35
N GLU A 43 -6.22 14.82 2.64
CA GLU A 43 -4.97 14.50 1.93
C GLU A 43 -4.56 13.04 2.16
N ALA A 44 -4.62 12.56 3.41
CA ALA A 44 -4.33 11.16 3.72
C ALA A 44 -5.29 10.20 3.01
N ALA A 45 -6.58 10.53 2.94
CA ALA A 45 -7.58 9.73 2.23
C ALA A 45 -7.40 9.78 0.70
N ALA A 46 -6.93 10.89 0.15
CA ALA A 46 -6.60 11.00 -1.27
C ALA A 46 -5.37 10.14 -1.63
N GLU A 47 -4.35 10.11 -0.78
CA GLU A 47 -3.12 9.35 -1.00
C GLU A 47 -3.32 7.84 -0.79
N TYR A 48 -3.90 7.46 0.35
CA TYR A 48 -4.03 6.06 0.77
C TYR A 48 -5.36 5.42 0.37
N GLY A 49 -6.33 6.20 -0.07
CA GLY A 49 -7.70 5.78 -0.31
C GLY A 49 -8.54 5.82 0.97
N THR A 50 -9.74 5.25 0.91
CA THR A 50 -10.64 5.19 2.07
C THR A 50 -10.04 4.32 3.18
N PRO A 51 -10.01 4.79 4.44
CA PRO A 51 -9.56 3.97 5.55
C PRO A 51 -10.47 2.75 5.73
N THR A 52 -9.90 1.63 6.16
CA THR A 52 -10.66 0.43 6.54
C THR A 52 -11.49 0.68 7.80
N GLU A 53 -11.04 1.57 8.69
CA GLU A 53 -11.79 1.99 9.86
C GLU A 53 -11.63 3.50 10.07
N LEU A 54 -12.74 4.19 10.32
CA LEU A 54 -12.76 5.60 10.72
C LEU A 54 -13.60 5.73 11.99
N LYS A 55 -13.00 6.28 13.04
CA LYS A 55 -13.67 6.60 14.30
C LYS A 55 -13.59 8.09 14.55
N GLU A 56 -14.75 8.73 14.65
CA GLU A 56 -14.86 10.11 15.09
C GLU A 56 -15.10 10.14 16.60
N LEU A 57 -14.39 11.00 17.30
CA LEU A 57 -14.51 11.19 18.74
C LEU A 57 -15.37 12.42 19.04
N SER A 58 -15.96 12.46 20.23
CA SER A 58 -16.89 13.52 20.63
C SER A 58 -16.26 14.91 20.70
N ASP A 59 -14.93 14.99 20.80
CA ASP A 59 -14.17 16.25 20.78
C ASP A 59 -13.92 16.77 19.36
N GLY A 60 -14.36 16.06 18.32
CA GLY A 60 -14.15 16.38 16.91
C GLY A 60 -12.89 15.77 16.29
N SER A 61 -12.06 15.09 17.08
CA SER A 61 -10.90 14.38 16.57
C SER A 61 -11.29 13.11 15.81
N LYS A 62 -10.40 12.63 14.93
CA LYS A 62 -10.64 11.46 14.08
C LYS A 62 -9.48 10.48 14.19
N VAL A 63 -9.78 9.19 14.26
CA VAL A 63 -8.80 8.12 14.16
C VAL A 63 -9.12 7.30 12.91
N ALA A 64 -8.20 7.28 11.96
CA ALA A 64 -8.36 6.57 10.70
C ALA A 64 -7.30 5.47 10.57
N ARG A 65 -7.71 4.30 10.08
CA ARG A 65 -6.84 3.12 9.94
C ARG A 65 -6.87 2.56 8.54
N TRP A 66 -5.70 2.24 8.01
CA TRP A 66 -5.51 1.57 6.73
C TRP A 66 -4.76 0.27 6.94
N ASN A 67 -5.16 -0.78 6.24
CA ASN A 67 -4.44 -2.05 6.20
C ASN A 67 -3.71 -2.19 4.87
N PHE A 68 -2.46 -2.60 4.92
CA PHE A 68 -1.59 -2.82 3.78
C PHE A 68 -1.02 -4.24 3.81
N ILE A 69 -0.64 -4.77 2.66
CA ILE A 69 0.00 -6.08 2.54
C ILE A 69 1.31 -5.89 1.79
N ARG A 70 2.42 -6.27 2.42
CA ARG A 70 3.70 -6.45 1.76
C ARG A 70 3.74 -7.87 1.21
N GLU A 71 3.91 -8.01 -0.10
CA GLU A 71 4.21 -9.30 -0.71
C GLU A 71 5.72 -9.43 -0.89
N GLU A 72 6.32 -10.42 -0.23
CA GLU A 72 7.74 -10.74 -0.37
C GLU A 72 7.87 -12.08 -1.11
N LYS A 73 8.50 -12.04 -2.29
CA LYS A 73 8.74 -13.23 -3.10
C LYS A 73 10.02 -13.90 -2.61
N ARG A 74 9.91 -14.97 -1.81
CA ARG A 74 11.08 -15.76 -1.41
C ARG A 74 11.48 -16.68 -2.56
N ARG A 75 12.77 -16.70 -2.89
CA ARG A 75 13.31 -17.63 -3.90
C ARG A 75 13.11 -19.05 -3.37
N GLY A 76 12.35 -19.86 -4.09
CA GLY A 76 12.26 -21.30 -3.83
C GLY A 76 13.67 -21.91 -3.93
N LEU A 77 14.04 -22.71 -2.93
CA LEU A 77 15.31 -23.41 -2.93
C LEU A 77 15.28 -24.46 -4.07
N THR A 78 16.25 -24.44 -4.99
CA THR A 78 16.44 -25.55 -5.92
C THR A 78 16.92 -26.76 -5.13
N VAL A 79 16.06 -27.77 -4.95
CA VAL A 79 16.45 -29.02 -4.30
C VAL A 79 16.79 -30.04 -5.39
N PHE A 80 18.03 -30.53 -5.39
CA PHE A 80 18.43 -31.66 -6.21
C PHE A 80 18.05 -32.94 -5.49
N ASN A 81 17.09 -33.69 -6.02
CA ASN A 81 16.73 -34.99 -5.47
C ASN A 81 17.76 -36.04 -5.93
N THR A 82 18.54 -36.58 -4.99
CA THR A 82 19.47 -37.69 -5.24
C THR A 82 18.86 -39.01 -4.80
N THR A 83 17.66 -39.37 -5.30
CA THR A 83 17.16 -40.73 -5.13
C THR A 83 17.34 -41.51 -6.43
N ASN A 84 18.41 -42.31 -6.46
CA ASN A 84 18.80 -43.27 -7.50
C ASN A 84 19.54 -42.72 -8.72
N LEU A 85 20.68 -43.37 -9.02
CA LEU A 85 21.58 -43.08 -10.13
C LEU A 85 20.82 -43.01 -11.47
N GLY A 86 20.84 -41.86 -12.13
CA GLY A 86 20.65 -41.80 -13.59
C GLY A 86 19.89 -40.60 -14.17
N ASP A 87 18.99 -39.95 -13.44
CA ASP A 87 18.16 -38.88 -14.02
C ASP A 87 17.98 -37.72 -13.02
N VAL A 88 18.95 -36.78 -12.99
CA VAL A 88 18.86 -35.56 -12.19
C VAL A 88 17.99 -34.56 -12.94
N ARG A 89 16.72 -34.45 -12.58
CA ARG A 89 15.86 -33.36 -13.07
C ARG A 89 15.83 -32.24 -12.04
N PRO A 90 16.16 -30.99 -12.41
CA PRO A 90 15.93 -29.87 -11.53
C PRO A 90 14.42 -29.74 -11.28
N MET A 91 14.01 -29.85 -10.02
CA MET A 91 12.65 -29.56 -9.62
C MET A 91 12.58 -28.05 -9.32
N GLU A 92 11.92 -27.29 -10.20
CA GLU A 92 11.59 -25.90 -9.91
C GLU A 92 10.56 -25.84 -8.79
N VAL A 93 11.00 -25.44 -7.60
CA VAL A 93 10.08 -25.14 -6.50
C VAL A 93 9.46 -23.78 -6.80
N ALA A 94 8.12 -23.74 -6.90
CA ALA A 94 7.40 -22.49 -7.11
C ALA A 94 7.80 -21.46 -6.03
N PRO A 95 8.00 -20.18 -6.40
CA PRO A 95 8.40 -19.16 -5.45
C PRO A 95 7.32 -19.02 -4.37
N GLU A 96 7.74 -19.11 -3.12
CA GLU A 96 6.87 -18.86 -1.97
C GLU A 96 6.59 -17.36 -1.88
N ILE A 97 5.31 -16.99 -1.96
CA ILE A 97 4.88 -15.60 -1.75
C ILE A 97 4.50 -15.46 -0.29
N VAL A 98 5.32 -14.74 0.48
CA VAL A 98 5.05 -14.42 1.87
C VAL A 98 4.28 -13.10 1.91
N ARG A 99 3.07 -13.12 2.49
CA ARG A 99 2.24 -11.93 2.69
C ARG A 99 2.38 -11.44 4.12
N GLN A 100 2.87 -10.21 4.31
CA GLN A 100 3.03 -9.61 5.63
C GLN A 100 2.04 -8.44 5.77
N PRO A 101 1.07 -8.52 6.70
CA PRO A 101 0.11 -7.45 6.94
C PRO A 101 0.71 -6.30 7.75
N TYR A 102 0.34 -5.07 7.40
CA TYR A 102 0.69 -3.84 8.11
C TYR A 102 -0.56 -3.01 8.35
N ARG A 103 -0.60 -2.28 9.45
CA ARG A 103 -1.66 -1.33 9.79
C ARG A 103 -1.09 0.04 10.07
N LEU A 104 -1.54 1.03 9.31
CA LEU A 104 -1.30 2.44 9.58
C LEU A 104 -2.49 2.99 10.36
N GLU A 105 -2.24 3.60 11.51
CA GLU A 105 -3.20 4.38 12.28
C GLU A 105 -2.75 5.85 12.27
N LEU A 106 -3.64 6.75 11.84
CA LEU A 106 -3.43 8.19 11.90
C LEU A 106 -4.49 8.82 12.82
N LYS A 107 -4.05 9.69 13.71
CA LYS A 107 -4.93 10.45 14.60
C LYS A 107 -4.90 11.91 14.19
N PHE A 108 -6.06 12.44 13.85
CA PHE A 108 -6.27 13.83 13.49
C PHE A 108 -6.94 14.54 14.65
N GLY A 109 -6.46 15.74 14.98
CA GLY A 109 -7.07 16.58 16.00
C GLY A 109 -8.41 17.17 15.53
N PRO A 110 -9.10 17.90 16.41
CA PRO A 110 -10.33 18.62 16.06
C PRO A 110 -10.11 19.73 15.04
N ASP A 111 -8.87 20.18 14.86
CA ASP A 111 -8.43 21.06 13.77
C ASP A 111 -8.32 20.34 12.41
N GLY A 112 -8.57 19.03 12.38
CA GLY A 112 -8.50 18.21 11.17
C GLY A 112 -7.08 17.83 10.75
N LEU A 113 -6.07 18.19 11.55
CA LEU A 113 -4.65 18.00 11.23
C LEU A 113 -4.06 16.83 12.02
N LEU A 114 -3.09 16.14 11.42
CA LEU A 114 -2.42 15.00 12.01
C LEU A 114 -1.77 15.39 13.34
N LYS A 115 -2.01 14.60 14.39
CA LYS A 115 -1.41 14.76 15.72
C LYS A 115 -0.46 13.62 16.04
N ASP A 116 -0.79 12.43 15.58
CA ASP A 116 -0.06 11.21 15.90
C ASP A 116 -0.23 10.18 14.79
N HIS A 117 0.74 9.29 14.65
CA HIS A 117 0.75 8.24 13.66
C HIS A 117 1.38 6.98 14.24
N ARG A 118 0.94 5.81 13.75
CA ARG A 118 1.52 4.53 14.14
C ARG A 118 1.42 3.55 12.99
N LEU A 119 2.57 3.05 12.55
CA LEU A 119 2.66 1.92 11.63
C LEU A 119 2.99 0.65 12.43
N THR A 120 2.16 -0.37 12.35
CA THR A 120 2.33 -1.63 13.08
C THR A 120 2.27 -2.81 12.12
N ARG A 121 3.28 -3.69 12.17
CA ARG A 121 3.21 -5.00 11.52
C ARG A 121 2.28 -5.91 12.32
N GLN A 122 1.35 -6.59 11.65
CA GLN A 122 0.39 -7.50 12.30
C GLN A 122 0.87 -8.96 12.31
#